data_AF-A0A830BW94-F1
#
_entry.id   AF-A0A830BW94-F1
#
_cell.length_a   1.000
_cell.length_b   1.000
_cell.length_c   1.000
_cell.angle_alpha   90.00
_cell.angle_beta   90.00
_cell.angle_gamma   90.00
#
_symmetry.space_group_name_H-M   'P 1'
#
loop_
_entity.id
_entity.type
_entity.pdbx_description
1 polymer ?
#
loop_
_entity_poly.entity_id
_entity_poly.type
_entity_poly.pdbx_seq_one_letter_code
_entity_poly.pdbx_strand_id
1 'polypeptide(L)' 'MMMKIPSVDAKECTEGLTTVDVTCRRSEADQVCWIACQQKHGPNADAWCRSVMPGLPAQVCMCTYPC' A
#
# COMPACT_ATOMS: atom_id res chain seq x y z
N MET A 1 -38.60 1.51 6.10
CA MET A 1 -37.76 2.29 5.18
C MET A 1 -36.36 1.72 5.23
N MET A 2 -35.88 1.09 4.15
CA MET A 2 -34.50 0.61 4.04
C MET A 2 -33.60 1.84 3.96
N MET A 3 -32.75 2.07 4.96
CA MET A 3 -31.73 3.12 4.89
C MET A 3 -30.73 2.73 3.80
N LYS A 4 -30.78 3.41 2.65
CA LYS A 4 -29.68 3.38 1.66
C LYS A 4 -28.50 4.09 2.31
N ILE A 5 -27.55 3.33 2.82
CA ILE A 5 -26.24 3.86 3.21
C ILE A 5 -25.61 4.36 1.90
N PRO A 6 -25.32 5.66 1.74
CA PRO A 6 -24.59 6.11 0.58
C PRO A 6 -23.21 5.45 0.63
N SER A 7 -22.90 4.63 -0.38
CA SER A 7 -21.53 4.18 -0.61
C SER A 7 -20.69 5.42 -0.88
N VAL A 8 -19.89 5.82 0.09
CA VAL A 8 -18.86 6.83 -0.12
C VAL A 8 -17.72 6.07 -0.80
N ASP A 9 -17.64 6.18 -2.13
CA ASP A 9 -16.44 5.74 -2.86
C ASP A 9 -15.27 6.58 -2.34
N ALA A 10 -14.53 6.03 -1.38
CA ALA A 10 -13.27 6.63 -0.94
C ALA A 10 -12.35 6.66 -2.16
N LYS A 11 -11.75 7.83 -2.44
CA LYS A 11 -10.81 7.96 -3.53
C LYS A 11 -9.57 7.17 -3.14
N GLU A 12 -9.12 6.23 -3.97
CA GLU A 12 -7.89 5.51 -3.65
C GLU A 12 -6.67 6.36 -4.02
N CYS A 13 -5.80 6.61 -3.04
CA CYS A 13 -4.49 7.22 -3.23
C CYS A 13 -3.40 6.15 -3.22
N THR A 14 -2.27 6.44 -3.88
CA THR A 14 -1.08 5.58 -3.88
C THR A 14 0.16 6.39 -3.51
N GLU A 15 0.97 5.89 -2.57
CA GLU A 15 2.24 6.50 -2.19
C GLU A 15 3.38 5.45 -2.13
N GLY A 16 4.58 5.82 -2.56
CA GLY A 16 5.77 4.97 -2.44
C GLY A 16 6.62 5.35 -1.22
N LEU A 17 6.89 4.39 -0.34
CA LEU A 17 7.78 4.55 0.81
C LEU A 17 9.19 4.09 0.45
N THR A 18 10.05 5.04 0.06
CA THR A 18 11.44 4.75 -0.36
C THR A 18 12.40 4.53 0.79
N THR A 19 11.99 4.84 2.02
CA THR A 19 12.82 4.70 3.24
C THR A 19 12.58 3.39 3.98
N VAL A 20 11.62 2.57 3.53
CA VAL A 20 11.31 1.29 4.14
C VAL A 20 12.07 0.20 3.39
N ASP A 21 12.96 -0.50 4.11
CA ASP A 21 13.58 -1.71 3.59
C ASP A 21 12.50 -2.75 3.35
N VAL A 22 12.36 -3.18 2.09
CA VAL A 22 11.30 -4.09 1.66
C VAL A 22 11.89 -5.33 1.02
N THR A 23 11.46 -6.49 1.47
CA THR A 23 11.84 -7.78 0.88
C THR A 23 10.61 -8.42 0.25
N CYS A 24 10.45 -8.30 -1.07
CA CYS A 24 9.24 -8.81 -1.71
C CYS A 24 9.41 -10.25 -2.19
N ARG A 25 8.37 -11.07 -1.98
CA ARG A 25 8.23 -12.36 -2.65
C ARG A 25 7.19 -12.21 -3.76
N ARG A 26 7.63 -12.27 -5.03
CA ARG A 26 6.74 -12.28 -6.21
C ARG A 26 5.66 -11.17 -6.19
N SER A 27 5.99 -9.98 -5.71
CA SER A 27 5.15 -8.77 -5.60
C SER A 27 4.33 -8.59 -4.31
N GLU A 28 4.31 -9.57 -3.39
CA GLU A 28 3.77 -9.34 -2.05
C GLU A 28 4.77 -8.50 -1.23
N ALA A 29 4.23 -7.45 -0.60
CA ALA A 29 4.94 -6.69 0.42
C ALA A 29 5.18 -7.57 1.65
N ASP A 30 6.33 -7.38 2.29
CA ASP A 30 6.59 -8.01 3.57
C ASP A 30 5.80 -7.31 4.70
N GLN A 31 5.80 -7.93 5.87
CA GLN A 31 5.08 -7.42 7.04
C GLN A 31 5.54 -6.00 7.43
N VAL A 32 6.82 -5.64 7.23
CA VAL A 32 7.34 -4.31 7.57
C VAL A 32 6.72 -3.25 6.67
N CYS A 33 6.67 -3.48 5.36
CA CYS A 33 6.03 -2.58 4.41
C CYS A 33 4.53 -2.40 4.73
N TRP A 34 3.83 -3.48 5.05
CA TRP A 34 2.41 -3.43 5.43
C TRP A 34 2.17 -2.60 6.70
N ILE A 35 2.96 -2.84 7.75
CA ILE A 35 2.86 -2.07 9.01
C ILE A 35 3.17 -0.59 8.75
N ALA A 36 4.18 -0.27 7.95
CA ALA A 36 4.53 1.11 7.64
C ALA A 36 3.39 1.86 6.92
N CYS A 37 2.75 1.22 5.94
CA CYS A 37 1.59 1.79 5.26
C CYS A 37 0.44 2.08 6.23
N GLN A 38 0.15 1.15 7.14
CA GLN A 38 -0.92 1.33 8.12
C GLN A 38 -0.63 2.39 9.18
N GLN A 39 0.61 2.46 9.67
CA GLN A 39 1.01 3.49 10.62
C GLN A 39 0.89 4.89 10.02
N LYS A 40 1.09 5.03 8.69
CA LYS A 40 1.05 6.32 8.01
C LYS A 40 -0.35 6.73 7.54
N HIS A 41 -1.11 5.80 6.96
CA HIS A 41 -2.38 6.10 6.28
C HIS A 41 -3.62 5.51 6.98
N GLY A 42 -3.43 4.75 8.05
CA GLY A 42 -4.49 4.14 8.83
C GLY A 42 -4.72 2.66 8.50
N PRO A 43 -5.64 2.00 9.24
CA PRO A 43 -5.80 0.54 9.21
C PRO A 43 -6.34 -0.01 7.89
N ASN A 44 -6.88 0.84 7.02
CA ASN A 44 -7.40 0.46 5.70
C ASN A 44 -6.36 0.62 4.58
N ALA A 45 -5.12 0.95 4.93
CA ALA A 45 -4.03 1.01 3.97
C ALA A 45 -3.56 -0.40 3.63
N ASP A 46 -3.44 -0.68 2.34
CA ASP A 46 -2.86 -1.88 1.79
C ASP A 46 -1.43 -1.62 1.31
N ALA A 47 -0.63 -2.67 1.19
CA ALA A 47 0.78 -2.56 0.82
C ALA A 47 1.18 -3.59 -0.23
N TRP A 48 1.96 -3.15 -1.20
CA TRP A 48 2.45 -3.99 -2.29
C TRP A 48 3.85 -3.56 -2.72
N CYS A 49 4.53 -4.41 -3.47
CA CYS A 49 5.88 -4.12 -3.94
C CYS A 49 5.92 -3.72 -5.41
N ARG A 50 6.72 -2.70 -5.71
CA ARG A 50 7.06 -2.33 -7.08
C ARG A 50 8.55 -2.43 -7.34
N SER A 51 8.94 -3.15 -8.38
CA SER A 51 10.30 -3.08 -8.91
C SER A 51 10.50 -1.73 -9.60
N VAL A 52 11.51 -0.97 -9.17
CA VAL A 52 11.80 0.36 -9.73
C VAL A 52 12.53 0.24 -11.07
N MET A 53 13.34 -0.80 -11.23
CA MET A 53 14.06 -1.09 -12.47
C MET A 53 13.96 -2.59 -12.80
N PRO A 54 13.63 -2.94 -14.05
CA PRO A 54 13.67 -4.34 -14.48
C PRO A 54 15.11 -4.87 -14.42
N GLY A 55 15.33 -5.93 -13.66
CA GLY A 55 16.63 -6.62 -13.55
C GLY A 55 17.50 -6.18 -12.38
N LEU A 56 17.10 -5.19 -11.57
CA LEU A 56 17.76 -4.84 -10.32
C LEU A 56 16.91 -5.25 -9.12
N PRO A 57 17.50 -5.71 -8.00
CA PRO A 57 16.76 -6.06 -6.79
C PRO A 57 16.18 -4.83 -6.05
N ALA A 58 16.20 -3.65 -6.67
CA ALA A 58 15.64 -2.42 -6.11
C ALA A 58 14.10 -2.47 -6.17
N GLN A 59 13.51 -2.80 -5.03
CA GLN A 59 12.07 -2.86 -4.82
C GLN A 59 11.66 -1.73 -3.87
N VAL A 60 10.51 -1.12 -4.13
CA VAL A 60 9.95 -0.06 -3.29
C VAL A 60 8.64 -0.53 -2.72
N CYS A 61 8.45 -0.22 -1.44
CA CYS A 61 7.20 -0.41 -0.72
C CYS A 61 6.18 0.60 -1.25
N MET A 62 5.03 0.13 -1.72
CA MET A 62 3.94 0.97 -2.19
C MET A 62 2.74 0.78 -1.27
N CYS A 63 2.08 1.88 -0.93
CA CYS A 63 0.87 1.89 -0.12
C CYS A 63 -0.31 2.32 -0.99
N THR A 64 -1.44 1.63 -0.89
CA THR A 64 -2.73 2.07 -1.44
C THR A 64 -3.66 2.34 -0.26
N TYR A 65 -4.32 3.48 -0.21
CA TYR A 65 -5.15 3.84 0.95
C TYR A 65 -6.31 4.75 0.57
N PRO A 66 -7.41 4.73 1.35
CA PRO A 66 -8.52 5.65 1.15
C PRO A 66 -8.11 7.10 1.50
N CYS A 67 -8.34 7.99 0.55
CA CYS A 67 -8.29 9.44 0.61
C CYS A 67 -9.54 10.00 -0.12
#